data_AF-A0A094MI78-F1
#
_entry.id   AF-A0A094MI78-F1
#
_cell.length_a   1.000
_cell.length_b   1.000
_cell.length_c   1.000
_cell.angle_alpha   90.00
_cell.angle_beta   90.00
_cell.angle_gamma   90.00
#
_symmetry.space_group_name_H-M   'P 1'
#
loop_
_entity.id
_entity.type
_entity.pdbx_description
1 polymer ?
#
loop_
_entity_poly.entity_id
_entity_poly.type
_entity_poly.pdbx_seq_one_letter_code
_entity_poly.pdbx_strand_id
1 'polypeptide(L)' 'LTQHQRTHMGEKPCMCSQCGKCFKQSAHINKHQRVHTGEKPFMC' A
#
# COMPACT_ATOMS: atom_id res chain seq x y z
N LEU A 1 -15.79 -20.08 -11.94
CA LEU A 1 -15.89 -19.43 -10.61
C LEU A 1 -14.75 -18.41 -10.47
N THR A 2 -14.82 -17.35 -11.27
CA THR A 2 -13.70 -16.40 -11.50
C THR A 2 -14.17 -14.97 -11.24
N GLN A 3 -14.92 -14.76 -10.15
CA GLN A 3 -15.53 -13.46 -9.89
C GLN A 3 -15.50 -12.99 -8.42
N HIS A 4 -14.68 -13.61 -7.56
CA HIS A 4 -14.48 -13.10 -6.20
C HIS A 4 -13.36 -12.05 -6.06
N GLN A 5 -12.82 -11.54 -7.16
CA GLN A 5 -11.79 -10.48 -7.11
C GLN A 5 -12.33 -9.04 -7.18
N ARG A 6 -13.65 -8.83 -7.21
CA ARG A 6 -14.22 -7.48 -7.44
C ARG A 6 -14.84 -6.80 -6.22
N THR A 7 -14.71 -7.36 -5.03
CA THR A 7 -15.24 -6.75 -3.80
C THR A 7 -14.16 -6.24 -2.85
N HIS A 8 -13.03 -5.76 -3.38
CA HIS A 8 -12.19 -4.82 -2.63
C HIS A 8 -12.65 -3.37 -2.87
N MET A 9 -13.97 -3.18 -2.82
CA MET A 9 -14.60 -1.88 -2.93
C MET A 9 -14.36 -1.10 -1.63
N GLY A 10 -13.47 -0.11 -1.73
CA GLY A 10 -13.86 1.24 -1.31
C GLY A 10 -13.50 1.67 0.11
N GLU A 11 -13.08 0.79 1.01
CA GLU A 11 -12.49 1.25 2.25
C GLU A 11 -11.03 1.52 1.98
N LYS A 12 -10.69 2.78 1.73
CA LYS A 12 -9.32 3.29 1.70
C LYS A 12 -8.62 2.73 2.94
N PRO A 13 -7.88 1.61 2.85
CA PRO A 13 -7.34 1.01 4.04
C PRO A 13 -6.30 2.02 4.45
N CYS A 14 -6.41 2.55 5.66
CA CYS A 14 -5.27 3.24 6.22
C CYS A 14 -4.16 2.22 6.56
N MET A 15 -3.95 1.21 5.71
CA MET A 15 -3.10 0.06 5.88
C MET A 15 -2.22 -0.08 4.65
N CYS A 16 -0.94 -0.32 4.87
CA CYS A 16 0.00 -0.61 3.82
C CYS A 16 -0.25 -2.00 3.24
N SER A 17 -0.49 -2.10 1.94
CA SER A 17 -0.66 -3.38 1.24
C SER A 17 0.61 -4.23 1.15
N GLN A 18 1.79 -3.64 1.36
CA GLN A 18 3.07 -4.33 1.28
C GLN A 18 3.46 -5.05 2.58
N CYS A 19 3.09 -4.49 3.74
CA CYS A 19 3.50 -5.03 5.05
C CYS A 19 2.37 -5.09 6.09
N GLY A 20 1.13 -4.75 5.72
CA GLY A 20 -0.02 -4.76 6.61
C GLY A 20 -0.01 -3.68 7.70
N LYS A 21 0.93 -2.72 7.68
CA LYS A 21 1.01 -1.67 8.70
C LYS A 21 -0.17 -0.69 8.60
N CYS A 22 -0.90 -0.50 9.69
CA CYS A 22 -1.93 0.51 9.81
C CYS A 22 -1.37 1.87 10.26
N PHE A 23 -1.95 2.95 9.73
CA PHE A 23 -1.64 4.33 10.03
C PHE A 23 -2.94 5.08 10.31
N LYS A 24 -2.86 6.20 11.03
CA LYS A 24 -4.04 7.02 11.34
C LYS A 24 -4.42 8.00 10.22
N GLN A 25 -3.50 8.23 9.27
CA GLN A 25 -3.64 9.23 8.22
C GLN A 25 -3.10 8.71 6.89
N SER A 26 -3.76 9.11 5.80
CA SER A 26 -3.34 8.81 4.43
C SER A 26 -1.96 9.39 4.08
N ALA A 27 -1.63 10.58 4.62
CA ALA A 27 -0.32 11.21 4.42
C ALA A 27 0.84 10.34 4.94
N HIS A 28 0.66 9.71 6.11
CA HIS A 28 1.66 8.80 6.67
C HIS A 28 1.82 7.52 5.83
N ILE A 29 0.74 7.01 5.26
CA ILE A 29 0.78 5.84 4.36
C ILE A 29 1.50 6.19 3.07
N ASN A 30 1.20 7.34 2.47
CA ASN A 30 1.87 7.78 1.25
C ASN A 30 3.38 7.93 1.46
N LYS A 31 3.81 8.53 2.58
CA LYS A 31 5.23 8.60 2.96
C LYS A 31 5.81 7.21 3.18
N HIS A 32 5.08 6.34 3.88
CA HIS A 32 5.51 4.97 4.15
C HIS A 32 5.62 4.11 2.89
N GLN A 33 4.78 4.29 1.87
CA GLN A 33 4.91 3.54 0.62
C GLN A 33 6.25 3.77 -0.08
N ARG A 34 6.88 4.94 0.11
CA ARG A 34 8.22 5.24 -0.44
C ARG A 34 9.34 4.41 0.18
N VAL A 35 9.16 3.86 1.39
CA VAL A 35 10.18 2.95 1.96
C VAL A 35 10.11 1.55 1.36
N HIS A 36 8.96 1.16 0.79
CA HIS A 36 8.79 -0.14 0.13
C HIS A 36 9.19 -0.11 -1.33
N THR A 37 8.91 0.98 -2.03
CA THR A 37 9.33 1.10 -3.43
C THR A 37 10.84 1.05 -3.54
N GLY A 38 11.58 1.37 -2.46
CA GLY A 38 13.00 1.07 -2.35
C GLY A 38 13.77 1.48 -3.60
N GLU A 39 13.31 2.55 -4.27
CA GLU A 39 13.86 3.02 -5.53
C GLU A 39 15.20 3.63 -5.18
N LYS A 40 16.17 2.75 -5.02
CA LYS A 40 17.58 3.01 -5.24
C LYS A 40 17.64 3.17 -6.77
N PRO A 41 17.77 4.40 -7.30
CA PRO A 41 17.92 4.58 -8.75
C PRO A 41 19.26 4.01 -9.24
N PHE A 42 20.14 3.65 -8.31
CA PHE A 42 21.43 3.04 -8.57
C PHE A 42 21.34 1.53 -8.35
N MET A 43 20.84 0.81 -9.36
CA MET A 43 21.49 -0.46 -9.69
C MET A 43 22.92 -0.10 -10.12
N CYS A 44 23.89 -0.64 -9.38
CA CYS A 44 25.31 -0.57 -9.74
C CYS A 44 25.61 -1.53 -10.88
#